data_AF-A0A2M8Q650-F1
#
_entry.id   AF-A0A2M8Q650-F1
#
_cell.length_a   1.000
_cell.length_b   1.000
_cell.length_c   1.000
_cell.angle_alpha   90.00
_cell.angle_beta   90.00
_cell.angle_gamma   90.00
#
_symmetry.space_group_name_H-M   'P 1'
#
loop_
_entity.id
_entity.type
_entity.pdbx_description
1 polymer ?
#
loop_
_entity_poly.entity_id
_entity_poly.type
_entity_poly.pdbx_seq_one_letter_code
_entity_poly.pdbx_strand_id
1 'polypeptide(L)'
;MLVSAAKKNKLGQQFKAGLICDGNWPLLYEGPKDIGALMRDPAFRDSRMVVVSRARVTRTRPIFHQWRLGFTLHFLPDLLNESQVRDAVVAAGRLVGLGEY
;
A
#
# COMPACT_ATOMS: atom_id res chain seq x y z
N MET A 1 6.54 -2.24 -4.32
CA MET A 1 7.14 -1.85 -3.02
C MET A 1 8.08 -2.91 -2.46
N LEU A 2 7.67 -4.18 -2.34
CA LEU A 2 8.52 -5.26 -1.81
C LEU A 2 9.82 -5.45 -2.60
N VAL A 3 9.77 -5.42 -3.93
CA VAL A 3 10.98 -5.45 -4.79
C VAL A 3 11.92 -4.26 -4.50
N SER A 4 11.37 -3.06 -4.28
CA SER A 4 12.17 -1.87 -3.93
C SER A 4 12.81 -1.97 -2.55
N ALA A 5 12.12 -2.58 -1.58
CA ALA A 5 12.68 -2.90 -0.28
C ALA A 5 13.80 -3.94 -0.38
N ALA A 6 13.58 -5.02 -1.15
CA ALA A 6 14.56 -6.09 -1.36
C ALA A 6 15.83 -5.63 -2.09
N LYS A 7 15.75 -4.59 -2.94
CA LYS A 7 16.93 -3.96 -3.57
C LYS A 7 17.94 -3.45 -2.54
N LYS A 8 17.50 -3.03 -1.34
CA LYS A 8 18.41 -2.58 -0.27
C LYS A 8 19.33 -3.70 0.22
N ASN A 9 18.88 -4.95 0.11
CA ASN A 9 19.63 -6.15 0.48
C ASN A 9 20.22 -6.87 -0.74
N LYS A 10 20.26 -6.22 -1.92
CA LYS A 10 20.73 -6.80 -3.20
C LYS A 10 19.90 -8.00 -3.70
N LEU A 11 18.71 -8.25 -3.14
CA LEU A 11 17.83 -9.35 -3.52
C LEU A 11 16.77 -8.95 -4.58
N GLY A 12 16.87 -7.76 -5.15
CA GLY A 12 15.83 -7.19 -6.02
C GLY A 12 15.46 -8.05 -7.23
N GLN A 13 16.43 -8.72 -7.87
CA GLN A 13 16.15 -9.60 -9.02
C GLN A 13 15.50 -10.92 -8.60
N GLN A 14 15.95 -11.51 -7.48
CA GLN A 14 15.35 -12.74 -6.93
C GLN A 14 13.90 -12.50 -6.51
N PHE A 15 13.62 -11.37 -5.86
CA PHE A 15 12.25 -10.97 -5.53
C PHE A 15 11.38 -10.72 -6.74
N LYS A 16 11.95 -10.23 -7.85
CA LYS A 16 11.19 -10.02 -9.10
C LYS A 16 10.80 -11.34 -9.76
N ALA A 17 11.66 -12.36 -9.67
CA ALA A 17 11.45 -13.66 -10.30
C ALA A 17 10.70 -14.67 -9.42
N GLY A 18 10.85 -14.58 -8.10
CA GLY A 18 10.43 -15.62 -7.16
C GLY A 18 9.34 -15.22 -6.18
N LEU A 19 8.72 -14.04 -6.31
CA LEU A 19 7.65 -13.58 -5.43
C LEU A 19 6.40 -13.18 -6.23
N ILE A 20 5.24 -13.69 -5.82
CA ILE A 20 3.94 -13.28 -6.34
C ILE A 20 2.99 -12.94 -5.18
N CYS A 21 2.16 -11.93 -5.42
CA CYS A 21 1.08 -11.50 -4.53
C CYS A 21 -0.16 -11.36 -5.41
N ASP A 22 -0.91 -12.44 -5.52
CA ASP A 22 -2.15 -12.52 -6.27
C ASP A 22 -3.35 -12.53 -5.31
N GLY A 23 -4.44 -11.90 -5.73
CA GLY A 23 -5.65 -11.79 -4.93
C GLY A 23 -6.12 -10.36 -4.71
N ASN A 24 -7.27 -10.24 -4.07
CA ASN A 24 -7.83 -8.96 -3.66
C ASN A 24 -7.82 -8.89 -2.13
N TRP A 25 -7.01 -7.98 -1.61
CA TRP A 25 -6.76 -7.84 -0.19
C TRP A 25 -7.53 -6.61 0.30
N PRO A 26 -8.65 -6.79 1.02
CA PRO A 26 -9.45 -5.66 1.46
C PRO A 26 -8.72 -4.85 2.53
N LEU A 27 -8.88 -3.53 2.45
CA LEU A 27 -8.38 -2.62 3.48
C LEU A 27 -9.18 -2.82 4.78
N LEU A 28 -8.48 -3.13 5.86
CA LEU A 28 -9.06 -3.26 7.19
C LEU A 28 -8.93 -1.92 7.91
N TYR A 29 -10.05 -1.28 8.21
CA TYR A 29 -10.11 0.00 8.92
C TYR A 29 -11.38 0.05 9.77
N GLU A 30 -11.38 0.90 10.79
CA GLU A 30 -12.56 1.19 11.60
C GLU A 30 -13.33 2.35 10.97
N GLY A 31 -14.66 2.21 10.88
CA GLY A 31 -15.53 3.22 10.27
C GLY A 31 -16.57 2.65 9.30
N PRO A 32 -17.30 3.52 8.61
CA PRO A 32 -18.40 3.12 7.73
C PRO A 32 -17.90 2.27 6.56
N LYS A 33 -18.69 1.25 6.17
CA LYS A 33 -18.42 0.41 4.98
C LYS A 33 -19.27 0.79 3.77
N ASP A 34 -20.33 1.58 4.01
CA ASP A 34 -21.12 2.19 2.94
C ASP A 34 -20.38 3.39 2.34
N ILE A 35 -20.33 3.45 1.01
CA ILE A 35 -19.65 4.52 0.26
C ILE A 35 -20.29 5.88 0.58
N GLY A 36 -21.62 5.95 0.66
CA GLY A 36 -22.32 7.18 0.96
C GLY A 36 -21.95 7.73 2.34
N ALA A 37 -21.88 6.84 3.34
CA ALA A 37 -21.47 7.17 4.70
C ALA A 37 -19.99 7.58 4.79
N LEU A 38 -19.08 6.84 4.12
CA LEU A 38 -17.66 7.20 4.01
C LEU A 38 -17.46 8.56 3.38
N MET A 39 -18.23 8.85 2.33
CA MET A 39 -18.21 10.16 1.73
C MET A 39 -18.66 11.17 2.79
N ARG A 40 -19.85 11.07 3.37
CA ARG A 40 -20.35 12.12 4.28
C ARG A 40 -19.46 12.43 5.49
N ASP A 41 -18.65 11.47 5.94
CA ASP A 41 -17.73 11.64 7.06
C ASP A 41 -16.44 12.40 6.65
N PRO A 42 -16.17 13.60 7.20
CA PRO A 42 -14.96 14.36 6.93
C PRO A 42 -13.67 13.62 7.30
N ALA A 43 -13.70 12.68 8.25
CA ALA A 43 -12.52 11.91 8.66
C ALA A 43 -11.99 10.98 7.58
N PHE A 44 -12.82 10.67 6.56
CA PHE A 44 -12.44 9.83 5.42
C PHE A 44 -12.26 10.64 4.13
N ARG A 45 -12.23 11.98 4.21
CA ARG A 45 -12.07 12.89 3.07
C ARG A 45 -10.83 13.77 3.20
N ASP A 46 -9.92 13.64 2.25
CA ASP A 46 -8.87 14.62 2.00
C ASP A 46 -9.30 15.57 0.88
N SER A 47 -9.75 16.77 1.23
CA SER A 47 -10.15 17.80 0.28
C SER A 47 -9.14 18.94 0.28
N ARG A 48 -8.47 19.16 -0.86
CA ARG A 48 -7.48 20.23 -1.02
C ARG A 48 -7.72 20.98 -2.32
N MET A 49 -7.47 22.28 -2.30
CA MET A 49 -7.45 23.05 -3.54
C MET A 49 -6.22 22.71 -4.37
N VAL A 50 -6.43 22.41 -5.64
CA VAL A 50 -5.38 22.19 -6.63
C VAL A 50 -5.57 23.18 -7.78
N VAL A 51 -4.48 23.53 -8.47
CA VAL A 51 -4.53 24.37 -9.65
C VAL A 51 -4.54 23.47 -10.89
N VAL A 52 -5.57 23.61 -11.72
CA VAL A 52 -5.66 22.96 -13.02
C VAL A 52 -5.57 24.05 -14.07
N SER A 53 -4.43 24.12 -14.77
CA SER A 53 -4.05 25.24 -15.63
C SER A 53 -4.02 26.57 -14.86
N ARG A 54 -5.07 27.40 -14.97
CA ARG A 54 -5.21 28.68 -14.24
C ARG A 54 -6.33 28.67 -13.19
N ALA A 55 -7.17 27.64 -13.17
CA ALA A 55 -8.33 27.56 -12.28
C ALA A 55 -8.00 26.82 -10.98
N ARG A 56 -8.58 27.26 -9.86
CA ARG A 56 -8.53 26.54 -8.57
C ARG A 56 -9.73 25.61 -8.49
N VAL A 57 -9.48 24.32 -8.29
CA VAL A 57 -10.50 23.28 -8.16
C VAL A 57 -10.24 22.50 -6.88
N THR A 58 -11.29 22.18 -6.12
CA THR A 58 -11.16 21.29 -4.96
C THR A 58 -11.07 19.85 -5.43
N ARG A 59 -9.97 19.17 -5.09
CA ARG A 59 -9.82 17.73 -5.30
C ARG A 59 -10.10 17.02 -3.99
N THR A 60 -11.11 16.14 -3.99
CA THR A 60 -11.45 15.29 -2.85
C THR A 60 -11.00 13.85 -3.12
N ARG A 61 -10.26 13.27 -2.18
CA ARG A 61 -9.79 11.89 -2.22
C ARG A 61 -10.18 11.16 -0.93
N PRO A 62 -10.42 9.84 -0.97
CA PRO A 62 -10.56 9.07 0.26
C PRO A 62 -9.24 9.02 1.02
N ILE A 63 -9.31 9.13 2.35
CA ILE A 63 -8.16 8.94 3.24
C ILE A 63 -8.55 7.99 4.37
N PHE A 64 -7.62 7.12 4.77
CA PHE A 64 -7.78 6.23 5.91
C PHE A 64 -6.59 6.48 6.84
N HIS A 65 -6.86 7.08 8.01
CA HIS A 65 -5.79 7.44 8.95
C HIS A 65 -5.21 6.22 9.67
N GLN A 66 -6.07 5.25 10.01
CA GLN A 66 -5.68 4.00 10.63
C GLN A 66 -6.24 2.85 9.80
N TRP A 67 -5.34 2.07 9.21
CA TRP A 67 -5.70 0.91 8.42
C TRP A 67 -4.65 -0.18 8.52
N ARG A 68 -5.06 -1.39 8.19
CA ARG A 68 -4.24 -2.61 8.11
C ARG A 68 -4.61 -3.37 6.84
N LEU A 69 -3.70 -4.20 6.37
CA LEU A 69 -3.91 -5.07 5.22
C LEU A 69 -3.46 -6.48 5.60
N GLY A 70 -4.33 -7.46 5.41
CA GLY A 70 -3.95 -8.87 5.42
C GLY A 70 -3.79 -9.34 3.97
N PHE A 71 -2.62 -9.84 3.61
CA PHE A 71 -2.32 -10.34 2.27
C PHE A 71 -1.46 -11.59 2.33
N THR A 72 -1.59 -12.43 1.32
CA THR A 72 -0.77 -13.63 1.14
C THR A 72 0.31 -13.37 0.11
N LEU A 73 1.52 -13.85 0.40
CA LEU A 73 2.63 -13.87 -0.55
C LEU A 73 2.99 -15.32 -0.84
N HIS A 74 3.10 -15.65 -2.11
CA HIS A 74 3.66 -16.92 -2.56
C HIS A 74 5.08 -16.67 -3.06
N PHE A 75 6.00 -17.55 -2.68
CA PHE A 75 7.40 -17.46 -3.11
C PHE A 75 7.95 -18.81 -3.52
N LEU A 76 8.95 -18.79 -4.40
CA LEU A 76 9.70 -19.98 -4.80
C LEU A 76 10.83 -20.25 -3.79
N PRO A 77 10.80 -21.38 -3.06
CA PRO A 77 11.81 -21.70 -2.04
C PRO A 77 13.24 -21.80 -2.57
N ASP A 78 13.38 -22.15 -3.85
CA ASP A 78 14.69 -22.25 -4.53
C ASP A 78 15.38 -20.90 -4.72
N LEU A 79 14.60 -19.81 -4.68
CA LEU A 79 15.09 -18.44 -4.90
C LEU A 79 15.07 -17.60 -3.62
N LEU A 80 14.08 -17.82 -2.75
CA LEU A 80 13.79 -17.01 -1.58
C LEU A 80 13.45 -17.91 -0.41
N ASN A 81 13.88 -17.50 0.79
CA ASN A 81 13.41 -18.11 2.03
C ASN A 81 12.42 -17.21 2.76
N GLU A 82 11.66 -17.79 3.68
CA GLU A 82 10.61 -17.09 4.41
C GLU A 82 11.15 -15.88 5.19
N SER A 83 12.32 -16.00 5.82
CA SER A 83 12.94 -14.89 6.57
C SER A 83 13.21 -13.67 5.68
N GLN A 84 13.75 -13.89 4.48
CA GLN A 84 14.00 -12.81 3.52
C GLN A 84 12.72 -12.11 3.12
N VAL A 85 11.64 -12.88 2.89
CA VAL A 85 10.32 -12.33 2.55
C VAL A 85 9.77 -11.49 3.71
N ARG A 86 9.85 -12.00 4.95
CA ARG A 86 9.40 -11.26 6.15
C ARG A 86 10.18 -9.96 6.35
N ASP A 87 11.51 -10.00 6.22
CA ASP A 87 12.36 -8.83 6.36
C ASP A 87 12.04 -7.77 5.29
N ALA A 88 11.79 -8.21 4.05
CA ALA A 88 11.39 -7.31 2.98
C ALA A 88 10.03 -6.64 3.24
N VAL A 89 9.06 -7.36 3.85
CA VAL A 89 7.77 -6.78 4.25
C VAL A 89 7.95 -5.71 5.31
N VAL A 90 8.75 -5.98 6.36
CA VAL A 90 9.05 -5.00 7.42
C VAL A 90 9.78 -3.78 6.85
N ALA A 91 10.78 -3.99 6.00
CA ALA A 91 11.54 -2.92 5.36
C ALA A 91 10.67 -2.09 4.41
N ALA A 92 9.74 -2.71 3.68
CA ALA A 92 8.80 -1.99 2.82
C ALA A 92 7.91 -1.05 3.63
N GLY A 93 7.34 -1.53 4.74
CA GLY A 93 6.49 -0.73 5.62
C GLY A 93 7.22 0.44 6.27
N ARG A 94 8.46 0.22 6.73
CA ARG A 94 9.23 1.26 7.47
C ARG A 94 9.96 2.25 6.57
N LEU A 95 10.46 1.81 5.42
CA LEU A 95 11.49 2.56 4.68
C LEU A 95 11.13 2.88 3.22
N VAL A 96 10.04 2.33 2.69
CA VAL A 96 9.57 2.58 1.32
C VAL A 96 8.19 3.22 1.34
N GLY A 97 7.32 2.78 2.25
CA GLY A 97 5.92 3.17 2.30
C GLY A 97 5.04 2.19 1.50
N LEU A 98 3.81 1.99 1.98
CA LEU A 98 2.82 1.07 1.40
C LEU A 98 1.69 1.79 0.64
N GLY A 99 1.83 3.11 0.41
CA GLY A 99 0.84 3.92 -0.29
C GLY A 99 1.37 5.30 -0.66
N GLU A 100 0.51 6.09 -1.27
CA GLU A 100 0.76 7.50 -1.64
C GLU A 100 -0.07 8.43 -0.74
N TYR A 101 0.27 9.72 -0.74
CA TYR A 101 -0.37 10.79 0.06
C TYR A 101 -1.34 11.67 -0.75
#